data_AF-A0A2N5W5Q5-F1
#
_entry.id   AF-A0A2N5W5Q5-F1
#
_cell.length_a   1.000
_cell.length_b   1.000
_cell.length_c   1.000
_cell.angle_alpha   90.00
_cell.angle_beta   90.00
_cell.angle_gamma   90.00
#
_symmetry.space_group_name_H-M   'P 1'
#
loop_
_entity.id
_entity.type
_entity.pdbx_description
1 polymer ?
#
loop_
_entity_poly.entity_id
_entity_poly.type
_entity_poly.pdbx_seq_one_letter_code
_entity_poly.pdbx_strand_id
1 'polypeptide(L)'
;MATPEDLKVNADYIQVANQYVKVPGGSNDNNYANVKVIVDVAKRAGVHAVWAGWGHASENPKLPDALSASKQKIVFIGPPGSAMRLLGDKILSTIMAQSAQVPTMAWSGSLLFGVISLLVPQVVSMNSLIHN
;
A
#
# COMPACT_ATOMS: atom_id res chain seq x y z
N MET A 1 15.04 -0.88 8.80
CA MET A 1 15.86 -1.66 7.83
C MET A 1 17.00 -0.76 7.40
N ALA A 2 18.22 -1.27 7.23
CA ALA A 2 19.39 -0.46 6.87
C ALA A 2 20.23 -1.16 5.80
N THR A 3 20.48 -0.49 4.68
CA THR A 3 21.38 -0.97 3.62
C THR A 3 22.85 -0.68 3.97
N PRO A 4 23.82 -1.36 3.36
CA PRO A 4 25.23 -1.02 3.49
C PRO A 4 25.53 0.44 3.10
N GLU A 5 24.83 0.97 2.10
CA GLU A 5 24.98 2.34 1.62
C GLU A 5 24.49 3.35 2.66
N ASP A 6 23.33 3.12 3.30
CA ASP A 6 22.80 3.99 4.35
C ASP A 6 23.69 3.97 5.60
N LEU A 7 24.23 2.79 5.95
CA LEU A 7 25.18 2.64 7.05
C LEU A 7 26.48 3.40 6.77
N LYS A 8 26.97 3.38 5.53
CA LYS A 8 28.20 4.07 5.12
C LYS A 8 28.09 5.59 5.27
N VAL A 9 26.92 6.16 4.97
CA VAL A 9 26.67 7.60 5.08
C VAL A 9 26.18 8.04 6.46
N ASN A 10 26.12 7.11 7.42
CA ASN A 10 25.64 7.36 8.78
C ASN A 10 24.24 7.98 8.82
N ALA A 11 23.30 7.41 8.06
CA ALA A 11 21.96 7.99 7.92
C ALA A 11 21.24 8.18 9.27
N ASP A 12 20.71 9.39 9.50
CA ASP A 12 20.14 9.80 10.79
C ASP A 12 19.01 8.88 11.29
N TYR A 13 18.18 8.35 10.38
CA TYR A 13 17.07 7.47 10.74
C TYR A 13 17.57 6.18 11.43
N ILE A 14 18.82 5.75 11.17
CA ILE A 14 19.44 4.59 11.81
C ILE A 14 19.86 4.94 13.24
N GLN A 15 20.35 6.17 13.46
CA GLN A 15 20.84 6.63 14.75
C GLN A 15 19.71 6.85 15.76
N VAL A 16 18.56 7.32 15.29
CA VAL A 16 17.39 7.54 16.14
C VAL A 16 16.57 6.26 16.39
N ALA A 17 16.78 5.21 15.60
CA ALA A 17 16.05 3.95 15.75
C ALA A 17 16.55 3.17 16.98
N ASN A 18 15.63 2.61 17.79
CA ASN A 18 16.02 1.77 18.92
C ASN A 18 16.79 0.51 18.49
N GLN A 19 16.47 -0.03 17.31
CA GLN A 19 17.11 -1.19 16.72
C GLN A 19 17.06 -1.07 15.19
N TYR A 20 18.03 -1.68 14.50
CA TYR A 20 18.04 -1.77 13.04
C TYR A 20 18.33 -3.21 12.58
N VAL A 21 17.84 -3.55 11.40
CA VAL A 21 18.09 -4.83 10.72
C VAL A 21 18.76 -4.54 9.40
N LYS A 22 19.93 -5.16 9.16
CA LYS A 22 20.65 -5.07 7.88
C LYS A 22 19.86 -5.76 6.77
N VAL A 23 19.79 -5.12 5.61
CA VAL A 23 19.11 -5.63 4.41
C VAL A 23 20.04 -5.51 3.19
N PRO A 24 19.76 -6.22 2.08
CA PRO A 24 20.59 -6.14 0.88
C PRO A 24 20.74 -4.71 0.35
N GLY A 25 21.91 -4.36 -0.17
CA GLY A 25 22.16 -3.05 -0.80
C GLY A 25 21.69 -2.95 -2.26
N GLY A 26 22.18 -1.92 -2.96
CA GLY A 26 21.82 -1.64 -4.34
C GLY A 26 20.42 -1.06 -4.52
N SER A 27 19.77 -1.36 -5.66
CA SER A 27 18.43 -0.85 -6.01
C SER A 27 17.39 -1.15 -4.92
N ASN A 28 16.37 -0.30 -4.83
CA ASN A 28 15.33 -0.43 -3.82
C ASN A 28 14.52 -1.74 -3.93
N ASP A 29 14.46 -2.34 -5.12
CA ASP A 29 13.86 -3.64 -5.40
C ASP A 29 14.46 -4.79 -4.58
N ASN A 30 15.68 -4.60 -4.05
CA ASN A 30 16.36 -5.58 -3.20
C ASN A 30 16.04 -5.37 -1.70
N ASN A 31 15.52 -4.20 -1.31
CA ASN A 31 15.36 -3.80 0.09
C ASN A 31 14.00 -3.15 0.37
N TYR A 32 13.90 -1.82 0.32
CA TYR A 32 12.76 -1.02 0.77
C TYR A 32 11.52 -1.18 -0.11
N ALA A 33 11.67 -1.57 -1.37
CA ALA A 33 10.55 -1.88 -2.26
C ALA A 33 10.20 -3.38 -2.28
N ASN A 34 11.00 -4.22 -1.61
CA ASN A 34 10.84 -5.66 -1.66
C ASN A 34 9.89 -6.17 -0.56
N VAL A 35 8.64 -6.43 -0.95
CA VAL A 35 7.61 -6.92 -0.03
C VAL A 35 8.03 -8.20 0.71
N LYS A 36 8.74 -9.13 0.05
CA LYS A 36 9.16 -10.37 0.70
C LYS A 36 10.18 -10.10 1.81
N VAL A 37 11.15 -9.22 1.55
CA VAL A 37 12.17 -8.82 2.54
C VAL A 37 11.51 -8.08 3.70
N ILE A 38 10.61 -7.13 3.44
CA ILE A 38 9.92 -6.37 4.50
C ILE A 38 9.13 -7.32 5.40
N VAL A 39 8.35 -8.24 4.82
CA VAL A 39 7.53 -9.19 5.59
C VAL A 39 8.40 -10.17 6.38
N ASP A 40 9.51 -10.64 5.83
CA ASP A 40 10.46 -11.49 6.55
C ASP A 40 11.08 -10.75 7.75
N VAL A 41 11.57 -9.53 7.52
CA VAL A 41 12.14 -8.68 8.57
C VAL A 41 11.13 -8.42 9.67
N ALA A 42 9.89 -8.06 9.30
CA ALA A 42 8.82 -7.78 10.25
C ALA A 42 8.49 -9.00 11.13
N LYS A 43 8.42 -10.19 10.52
CA LYS A 43 8.20 -11.45 11.26
C LYS A 43 9.32 -11.78 12.23
N ARG A 44 10.58 -11.69 11.78
CA ARG A 44 11.76 -12.00 12.61
C ARG A 44 11.97 -10.99 13.73
N ALA A 45 11.67 -9.71 13.48
CA ALA A 45 11.73 -8.67 14.48
C ALA A 45 10.53 -8.68 15.46
N GLY A 46 9.48 -9.45 15.17
CA GLY A 46 8.30 -9.56 16.02
C GLY A 46 7.53 -8.24 16.14
N VAL A 47 7.51 -7.43 15.09
CA VAL A 47 6.84 -6.11 15.13
C VAL A 47 5.32 -6.24 15.07
N HIS A 48 4.61 -5.34 15.73
CA HIS A 48 3.15 -5.27 15.67
C HIS A 48 2.65 -4.60 14.39
N ALA A 49 3.44 -3.69 13.83
CA ALA A 49 3.05 -2.89 12.67
C ALA A 49 4.24 -2.52 11.78
N VAL A 50 3.94 -2.20 10.52
CA VAL A 50 4.89 -1.72 9.51
C VAL A 50 4.39 -0.42 8.91
N TRP A 51 5.27 0.58 8.85
CA TRP A 51 5.04 1.85 8.17
C TRP A 51 5.98 1.96 6.97
N ALA A 52 5.43 2.28 5.80
CA ALA A 52 6.19 2.40 4.55
C ALA A 52 6.43 3.85 4.12
N GLY A 53 5.86 4.84 4.81
CA GLY A 53 5.97 6.24 4.44
C GLY A 53 5.52 6.50 3.01
N TRP A 54 6.43 7.04 2.18
CA TRP A 54 6.21 7.33 0.76
C TRP A 54 7.33 6.71 -0.09
N GLY A 55 7.06 6.51 -1.38
CA GLY A 55 7.97 5.81 -2.28
C GLY A 55 8.12 4.32 -1.95
N HIS A 56 9.04 3.63 -2.64
CA HIS A 56 9.31 2.21 -2.42
C HIS A 56 8.04 1.33 -2.46
N ALA A 57 7.78 0.55 -1.41
CA ALA A 57 6.61 -0.32 -1.32
C ALA A 57 5.34 0.38 -0.76
N SER A 58 5.36 1.69 -0.49
CA SER A 58 4.24 2.41 0.14
C SER A 58 2.92 2.32 -0.64
N GLU A 59 2.98 2.31 -1.97
CA GLU A 59 1.83 2.20 -2.86
C GLU A 59 1.63 0.78 -3.41
N ASN A 60 2.39 -0.20 -2.92
CA ASN A 60 2.30 -1.58 -3.40
C ASN A 60 1.22 -2.35 -2.61
N PRO A 61 0.07 -2.69 -3.22
CA PRO A 61 -1.04 -3.35 -2.51
C PRO A 61 -0.68 -4.74 -1.97
N LYS A 62 0.38 -5.37 -2.49
CA LYS A 62 0.86 -6.67 -2.00
C LYS A 62 1.44 -6.57 -0.58
N LEU A 63 1.92 -5.41 -0.16
CA LEU A 63 2.51 -5.22 1.17
C LEU A 63 1.48 -5.39 2.30
N PRO A 64 0.38 -4.60 2.37
CA PRO A 64 -0.63 -4.80 3.40
C PRO A 64 -1.24 -6.21 3.35
N ASP A 65 -1.51 -6.75 2.16
CA ASP A 65 -2.08 -8.10 2.01
C ASP A 65 -1.15 -9.18 2.59
N ALA A 66 0.16 -9.09 2.33
CA ALA A 66 1.14 -10.05 2.82
C ALA A 66 1.39 -9.92 4.34
N LEU A 67 1.32 -8.70 4.88
CA LEU A 67 1.41 -8.44 6.31
C LEU A 67 0.18 -9.00 7.05
N SER A 68 -1.02 -8.76 6.54
CA SER A 68 -2.25 -9.29 7.15
C SER A 68 -2.36 -10.81 7.07
N ALA A 69 -1.81 -11.43 6.02
CA ALA A 69 -1.76 -12.88 5.86
C ALA A 69 -0.73 -13.57 6.77
N SER A 70 0.13 -12.81 7.45
CA SER A 70 1.08 -13.37 8.41
C SER A 70 0.36 -13.93 9.65
N LYS A 71 0.90 -14.99 10.26
CA LYS A 71 0.33 -15.58 11.49
C LYS A 71 0.24 -14.57 12.64
N GLN A 72 1.16 -13.60 12.68
CA GLN A 72 1.21 -12.54 13.69
C GLN A 72 0.21 -11.40 13.41
N LYS A 73 -0.47 -11.40 12.26
CA LYS A 73 -1.41 -10.35 11.82
C LYS A 73 -0.81 -8.95 11.95
N ILE A 74 0.37 -8.76 11.37
CA ILE A 74 1.11 -7.50 11.40
C ILE A 74 0.28 -6.39 10.74
N VAL A 75 0.07 -5.29 11.44
CA VAL A 75 -0.73 -4.16 10.97
C VAL A 75 0.06 -3.32 9.97
N PHE A 76 -0.53 -2.99 8.84
CA PHE A 76 0.04 -1.98 7.96
C PHE A 76 -0.47 -0.60 8.34
N ILE A 77 0.43 0.35 8.60
CA ILE A 77 0.09 1.74 8.93
C ILE A 77 -0.13 2.49 7.61
N GLY A 78 -1.32 2.31 7.04
CA GLY A 78 -1.74 2.88 5.76
C GLY A 78 -3.04 2.25 5.28
N PRO A 79 -3.47 2.54 4.03
CA PRO A 79 -4.68 1.96 3.48
C PRO A 79 -4.53 0.44 3.24
N PRO A 80 -5.62 -0.33 3.29
CA PRO A 80 -5.58 -1.74 2.92
C PRO A 80 -5.35 -1.92 1.42
N GLY A 81 -4.89 -3.11 1.00
CA GLY A 81 -4.59 -3.41 -0.40
C GLY A 81 -5.80 -3.26 -1.34
N SER A 82 -7.02 -3.49 -0.84
CA SER A 82 -8.27 -3.23 -1.58
C SER A 82 -8.43 -1.77 -1.97
N ALA A 83 -8.21 -0.85 -1.03
CA ALA A 83 -8.29 0.60 -1.28
C ALA A 83 -7.18 1.05 -2.25
N MET A 84 -5.95 0.54 -2.08
CA MET A 84 -4.84 0.84 -2.99
C MET A 84 -5.12 0.40 -4.43
N ARG A 85 -5.73 -0.78 -4.64
CA ARG A 85 -6.11 -1.27 -5.97
C ARG A 85 -7.18 -0.41 -6.64
N LEU A 86 -8.14 0.12 -5.87
CA LEU A 86 -9.23 0.95 -6.38
C LEU A 86 -8.78 2.38 -6.70
N LEU A 87 -7.90 2.95 -5.88
CA LEU A 87 -7.57 4.37 -5.93
C LEU A 87 -6.19 4.68 -6.51
N GLY A 88 -5.32 3.67 -6.69
CA GLY A 88 -4.00 3.86 -7.28
C GLY A 88 -4.00 4.03 -8.80
N ASP A 89 -5.01 3.50 -9.49
CA ASP A 89 -5.15 3.67 -10.94
C ASP A 89 -5.92 4.95 -11.27
N LYS A 90 -5.38 5.78 -12.16
CA LYS A 90 -5.98 7.08 -12.52
C LYS A 90 -7.38 6.94 -13.14
N ILE A 91 -7.61 5.90 -13.93
CA ILE A 91 -8.89 5.67 -14.61
C ILE A 91 -9.93 5.20 -13.59
N LEU A 92 -9.62 4.15 -12.83
CA LEU A 92 -10.52 3.61 -11.80
C LEU A 92 -10.78 4.62 -10.69
N SER A 93 -9.77 5.33 -10.20
CA SER A 93 -9.96 6.37 -9.18
C SER A 93 -10.86 7.49 -9.66
N THR A 94 -10.73 7.93 -10.93
CA THR A 94 -11.59 8.96 -11.53
C THR A 94 -13.02 8.46 -11.68
N ILE A 95 -13.23 7.21 -12.10
CA ILE A 95 -14.55 6.56 -12.14
C ILE A 95 -15.18 6.49 -10.74
N MET A 96 -14.40 6.11 -9.72
CA MET A 96 -14.89 6.04 -8.33
C MET A 96 -15.24 7.43 -7.79
N ALA A 97 -14.44 8.45 -8.10
CA ALA A 97 -14.72 9.84 -7.75
C ALA A 97 -16.02 10.34 -8.41
N GLN A 98 -16.20 10.09 -9.71
CA GLN A 98 -17.43 10.40 -10.43
C GLN A 98 -18.66 9.68 -9.83
N SER A 99 -18.52 8.41 -9.47
CA SER A 99 -19.59 7.63 -8.83
C SER A 99 -20.01 8.20 -7.47
N ALA A 100 -19.07 8.82 -6.75
CA ALA A 100 -19.30 9.54 -5.50
C ALA A 100 -19.69 11.02 -5.73
N GLN A 101 -20.05 11.41 -6.95
CA GLN A 101 -20.42 12.78 -7.33
C GLN A 101 -19.34 13.84 -7.06
N VAL A 102 -18.06 13.43 -7.04
CA VAL A 102 -16.92 14.34 -6.94
C VAL A 102 -16.60 14.90 -8.33
N PRO A 103 -16.47 16.23 -8.50
CA PRO A 103 -16.09 16.82 -9.78
C PRO A 103 -14.70 16.36 -10.24
N THR A 104 -14.59 15.95 -11.50
CA THR A 104 -13.34 15.53 -12.14
C THR A 104 -13.08 16.35 -13.39
N MET A 105 -11.80 16.52 -13.76
CA MET A 105 -11.44 17.12 -15.04
C MET A 105 -12.00 16.32 -16.22
N ALA A 106 -12.29 16.99 -17.34
CA ALA A 106 -12.73 16.32 -18.55
C ALA A 106 -11.67 15.35 -19.09
N TRP A 107 -12.06 14.11 -19.33
CA TRP A 107 -11.23 13.01 -19.85
C TRP A 107 -12.06 12.08 -20.75
N SER A 108 -11.44 11.09 -21.37
CA SER A 108 -12.10 10.15 -22.29
C SER A 108 -13.29 9.40 -21.68
N GLY A 109 -13.31 9.24 -20.36
CA GLY A 109 -14.40 8.60 -19.61
C GLY A 109 -15.46 9.55 -19.06
N SER A 110 -15.48 10.84 -19.41
CA SER A 110 -16.43 11.81 -18.83
C SER A 110 -17.91 11.43 -19.00
N LEU A 111 -18.23 10.70 -20.07
CA LEU A 111 -19.61 10.25 -20.37
C LEU A 111 -20.00 8.97 -19.64
N LEU A 112 -19.08 8.33 -18.90
CA LEU A 112 -19.36 7.11 -18.14
C LEU A 112 -20.26 7.38 -16.91
N PHE A 113 -20.38 8.63 -16.46
CA PHE A 113 -21.22 9.01 -15.32
C PHE A 113 -22.66 8.48 -15.43
N GLY A 114 -23.27 8.55 -16.62
CA GLY A 114 -24.64 8.07 -16.84
C GLY A 114 -24.78 6.54 -16.83
N VAL A 115 -23.73 5.82 -17.24
CA VAL A 115 -23.73 4.33 -17.30
C VAL A 115 -23.41 3.74 -15.93
N ILE A 116 -22.50 4.37 -15.18
CA ILE A 116 -21.98 3.84 -13.93
C ILE A 116 -22.95 4.10 -12.76
N SER A 117 -23.71 5.19 -12.77
CA SER A 117 -24.74 5.45 -11.75
C SER A 117 -25.84 4.36 -11.70
N LEU A 118 -26.02 3.57 -12.77
CA LEU A 118 -26.93 2.43 -12.82
C LEU A 118 -26.33 1.12 -12.26
N LEU A 119 -24.99 1.02 -12.19
CA LEU A 119 -24.27 -0.20 -11.78
C LEU A 119 -23.70 -0.13 -10.35
N VAL A 120 -23.48 1.08 -9.81
CA VAL A 120 -22.90 1.31 -8.48
C VAL A 120 -23.69 0.72 -7.30
N PRO A 121 -25.05 0.64 -7.30
CA PRO A 121 -25.77 0.00 -6.20
C PRO A 121 -25.34 -1.46 -5.96
N GLN A 122 -24.83 -2.16 -6.99
CA GLN A 122 -24.40 -3.55 -6.86
C GLN A 122 -22.96 -3.69 -6.34
N VAL A 123 -22.05 -2.77 -6.68
CA VAL A 123 -20.63 -2.88 -6.28
C VAL A 123 -20.41 -2.51 -4.81
N VAL A 124 -21.15 -1.52 -4.29
CA VAL A 124 -21.08 -1.14 -2.87
C VAL A 124 -21.74 -2.22 -1.98
N SER A 125 -22.85 -2.81 -2.45
CA SER A 125 -23.55 -3.90 -1.75
C SER A 125 -22.74 -5.20 -1.68
N MET A 126 -21.94 -5.50 -2.71
CA MET A 126 -21.12 -6.73 -2.73
C MET A 126 -20.02 -6.72 -1.65
N ASN A 127 -19.45 -5.55 -1.31
CA ASN A 127 -18.47 -5.45 -0.22
C ASN A 127 -19.10 -5.59 1.18
N SER A 128 -20.38 -5.26 1.36
CA SER A 128 -21.09 -5.54 2.62
C SER A 128 -21.48 -7.01 2.80
N LEU A 129 -21.57 -7.78 1.71
CA LEU A 129 -21.91 -9.22 1.75
C LEU A 129 -20.68 -10.14 1.92
N ILE A 130 -19.47 -9.66 1.64
CA ILE A 130 -18.23 -10.45 1.78
C ILE A 130 -17.66 -10.36 3.22
N HIS A 131 -18.24 -9.51 4.09
CA HIS A 131 -17.79 -9.29 5.47
C HIS A 131 -18.80 -9.72 6.56
N ASN A 132 -19.76 -10.60 6.23
CA ASN A 132 -20.60 -11.31 7.22
C ASN A 132 -20.32 -12.82 7.21
#